data_AF-A0A532TXD3-F1
#
_entry.id   AF-A0A532TXD3-F1
#
_cell.length_a   1.000
_cell.length_b   1.000
_cell.length_c   1.000
_cell.angle_alpha   90.00
_cell.angle_beta   90.00
_cell.angle_gamma   90.00
#
_symmetry.space_group_name_H-M   'P 1'
#
loop_
_entity.id
_entity.type
_entity.pdbx_description
1 polymer ?
#
loop_
_entity_poly.entity_id
_entity_poly.type
_entity_poly.pdbx_seq_one_letter_code
_entity_poly.pdbx_strand_id
1 'polypeptide(L)'
;MLQFLDHLKLDIFDLDNLDILLIGVNKSEIENDELRQLSFISNSIEGFLIRTIPRRFWCRISSNTLQHNFSFEFLGNAIFHLYHQKFGNLIKAMEIFFINTYTDSIGHFKEISSEITAQFAKKWKAKIEEWKKRVDCEYAWACQICPYRENCYYVKEVLIKREELGK
;
A
#
# COMPACT_ATOMS: atom_id res chain seq x y z
N MET A 1 -15.99 -18.11 9.89
CA MET A 1 -14.98 -17.03 10.02
C MET A 1 -14.05 -16.93 8.81
N LEU A 2 -13.85 -18.00 8.02
CA LEU A 2 -12.98 -17.99 6.81
C LEU A 2 -13.67 -17.53 5.50
N GLN A 3 -15.00 -17.51 5.43
CA GLN A 3 -15.76 -17.07 4.23
C GLN A 3 -15.83 -15.55 4.04
N PHE A 4 -15.31 -14.75 4.98
CA PHE A 4 -15.35 -13.29 4.88
C PHE A 4 -14.17 -12.71 4.08
N LEU A 5 -13.10 -13.49 3.88
CA LEU A 5 -11.86 -13.01 3.28
C LEU A 5 -11.88 -12.92 1.74
N ASP A 6 -12.83 -13.60 1.08
CA ASP A 6 -12.89 -13.67 -0.39
C ASP A 6 -13.33 -12.34 -1.05
N HIS A 7 -13.92 -11.42 -0.28
CA HIS A 7 -14.38 -10.11 -0.75
C HIS A 7 -13.69 -8.93 -0.05
N LEU A 8 -12.78 -9.20 0.88
CA LEU A 8 -12.00 -8.18 1.58
C LEU A 8 -10.70 -7.90 0.80
N LYS A 9 -10.55 -6.67 0.32
CA LYS A 9 -9.23 -6.19 -0.08
C LYS A 9 -8.47 -5.80 1.18
N LEU A 10 -7.66 -6.71 1.70
CA LEU A 10 -6.73 -6.43 2.79
C LEU A 10 -5.53 -5.66 2.25
N ASP A 11 -5.44 -4.38 2.57
CA ASP A 11 -4.17 -3.65 2.47
C ASP A 11 -3.45 -3.82 3.82
N ILE A 12 -2.27 -4.43 3.78
CA ILE A 12 -1.48 -4.79 4.96
C ILE A 12 -0.24 -3.92 4.98
N PHE A 13 0.02 -3.40 6.17
CA PHE A 13 0.73 -2.16 6.36
C PHE A 13 1.84 -2.44 7.40
N ASP A 14 3.10 -2.48 6.93
CA ASP A 14 4.30 -2.73 7.77
C ASP A 14 4.98 -1.39 8.14
N LEU A 15 4.99 -1.08 9.44
CA LEU A 15 5.79 -0.03 10.08
C LEU A 15 6.83 -0.73 10.95
N ASP A 16 8.07 -0.23 10.95
CA ASP A 16 9.20 -0.83 11.69
C ASP A 16 8.99 -0.90 13.23
N ASN A 17 7.85 -0.46 13.77
CA ASN A 17 7.31 -0.76 15.12
C ASN A 17 5.77 -0.77 15.04
N LEU A 18 5.20 -1.96 14.83
CA LEU A 18 4.03 -2.22 13.98
C LEU A 18 2.67 -1.82 14.59
N ASP A 19 1.90 -1.02 13.84
CA ASP A 19 0.45 -0.86 13.93
C ASP A 19 -0.17 -1.33 12.60
N ILE A 20 -0.82 -2.49 12.58
CA ILE A 20 -1.48 -2.98 11.36
C ILE A 20 -2.85 -2.30 11.22
N LEU A 21 -2.98 -1.36 10.29
CA LEU A 21 -4.27 -0.87 9.80
C LEU A 21 -4.86 -1.89 8.83
N LEU A 22 -6.07 -2.37 9.07
CA LEU A 22 -6.83 -3.11 8.06
C LEU A 22 -7.98 -2.24 7.61
N ILE A 23 -8.29 -2.29 6.32
CA ILE A 23 -9.46 -1.61 5.76
C ILE A 23 -10.21 -2.64 4.93
N GLY A 24 -11.21 -3.28 5.54
CA GLY A 24 -12.04 -4.24 4.83
C GLY A 24 -13.10 -3.55 4.00
N VAL A 25 -12.87 -3.35 2.70
CA VAL A 25 -13.88 -2.76 1.79
C VAL A 25 -14.65 -3.87 1.07
N ASN A 26 -15.94 -4.02 1.34
CA ASN A 26 -16.83 -4.87 0.55
C ASN A 26 -17.13 -4.15 -0.78
N LYS A 27 -16.57 -4.69 -1.88
CA LYS A 27 -16.39 -3.98 -3.15
C LYS A 27 -17.51 -4.26 -4.17
N SER A 28 -17.81 -3.27 -5.00
CA SER A 28 -18.21 -3.48 -6.41
C SER A 28 -16.95 -3.64 -7.29
N GLU A 29 -17.08 -4.28 -8.46
CA GLU A 29 -16.00 -4.85 -9.29
C GLU A 29 -14.86 -3.90 -9.75
N ILE A 30 -14.88 -2.62 -9.41
CA ILE A 30 -13.92 -1.64 -9.93
C ILE A 30 -12.61 -1.73 -9.13
N GLU A 31 -11.51 -2.14 -9.77
CA GLU A 31 -10.14 -1.91 -9.31
C GLU A 31 -9.85 -0.40 -9.19
N ASN A 32 -10.28 0.22 -8.08
CA ASN A 32 -10.00 1.63 -7.85
C ASN A 32 -8.63 1.82 -7.17
N ASP A 33 -7.64 2.26 -7.94
CA ASP A 33 -6.32 2.67 -7.43
C ASP A 33 -6.40 3.89 -6.49
N GLU A 34 -7.48 4.67 -6.54
CA GLU A 34 -7.68 5.82 -5.65
C GLU A 34 -7.87 5.41 -4.18
N LEU A 35 -8.44 4.22 -3.91
CA LEU A 35 -8.57 3.70 -2.54
C LEU A 35 -7.21 3.47 -1.87
N ARG A 36 -6.16 3.25 -2.69
CA ARG A 36 -4.77 3.04 -2.24
C ARG A 36 -4.02 4.35 -2.01
N GLN A 37 -4.55 5.48 -2.45
CA GLN A 37 -3.92 6.77 -2.24
C GLN A 37 -4.25 7.27 -0.83
N LEU A 38 -3.32 7.11 0.11
CA LEU A 38 -3.51 7.49 1.52
C LEU A 38 -3.16 8.96 1.81
N SER A 39 -2.69 9.70 0.80
CA SER A 39 -2.23 11.10 0.96
C SER A 39 -3.33 12.02 1.50
N PHE A 40 -4.60 11.77 1.19
CA PHE A 40 -5.71 12.58 1.71
C PHE A 40 -5.86 12.47 3.24
N ILE A 41 -5.49 11.33 3.82
CA ILE A 41 -5.52 11.14 5.28
C ILE A 41 -4.49 12.06 5.93
N SER A 42 -3.27 12.06 5.40
CA SER A 42 -2.20 12.93 5.88
C SER A 42 -2.55 14.42 5.80
N ASN A 43 -3.24 14.83 4.75
CA ASN A 43 -3.60 16.23 4.54
C ASN A 43 -4.75 16.69 5.43
N SER A 44 -5.50 15.76 6.01
CA SER A 44 -6.74 16.05 6.76
C SER A 44 -6.58 15.95 8.28
N ILE A 45 -5.52 15.30 8.76
CA ILE A 45 -5.27 15.10 10.19
C ILE A 45 -4.04 15.90 10.59
N GLU A 46 -4.23 16.96 11.38
CA GLU A 46 -3.15 17.84 11.80
C GLU A 46 -2.07 17.08 12.61
N GLY A 47 -0.82 17.24 12.18
CA GLY A 47 0.32 16.59 12.80
C GLY A 47 0.40 15.08 12.58
N PHE A 48 -0.45 14.49 11.73
CA PHE A 48 -0.31 13.12 11.25
C PHE A 48 0.20 13.11 9.81
N LEU A 49 1.24 12.32 9.56
CA LEU A 49 1.82 12.14 8.24
C LEU A 49 1.75 10.68 7.87
N ILE A 50 1.23 10.38 6.67
CA ILE A 50 1.33 9.06 6.05
C ILE A 50 1.98 9.18 4.68
N ARG A 51 3.00 8.36 4.43
CA ARG A 51 3.66 8.24 3.13
C ARG A 51 3.64 6.80 2.68
N THR A 52 3.21 6.58 1.44
CA THR A 52 3.25 5.27 0.81
C THR A 52 4.47 5.17 -0.08
N ILE A 53 5.28 4.14 0.15
CA ILE A 53 6.38 3.70 -0.72
C ILE A 53 5.93 2.38 -1.34
N PRO A 54 6.39 1.97 -2.54
CA PRO A 54 6.05 0.64 -3.04
C PRO A 54 6.31 -0.45 -1.98
N ARG A 55 5.24 -1.17 -1.58
CA ARG A 55 5.24 -2.26 -0.59
C ARG A 55 5.49 -1.85 0.87
N ARG A 56 5.58 -0.57 1.19
CA ARG A 56 5.76 -0.08 2.57
C ARG A 56 5.00 1.21 2.76
N PHE A 57 4.62 1.51 3.99
CA PHE A 57 4.10 2.82 4.30
C PHE A 57 4.76 3.30 5.59
N TRP A 58 4.91 4.60 5.70
CA TRP A 58 5.53 5.26 6.83
C TRP A 58 4.51 6.21 7.41
N CYS A 59 4.23 6.09 8.71
CA CYS A 59 3.45 7.06 9.47
C CYS A 59 4.31 7.83 10.46
N ARG A 60 4.00 9.10 10.68
CA ARG A 60 4.54 9.91 11.78
C ARG A 60 3.42 10.68 12.45
N ILE A 61 3.53 10.84 13.75
CA ILE A 61 2.68 11.73 14.54
C ILE A 61 3.60 12.78 15.16
N SER A 62 3.19 14.05 15.12
CA SER A 62 3.95 15.13 15.72
C SER A 62 3.92 15.02 17.25
N SER A 63 5.04 15.39 17.90
CA SER A 63 5.11 15.39 19.37
C SER A 63 4.08 16.32 20.00
N ASN A 64 3.75 17.44 19.33
CA ASN A 64 2.70 18.35 19.76
C ASN A 64 1.34 17.64 19.78
N THR A 65 0.97 16.95 18.69
CA THR A 65 -0.28 16.20 18.61
C THR A 65 -0.38 15.12 19.68
N LEU A 66 0.73 14.42 19.99
CA LEU A 66 0.77 13.42 21.07
C LEU A 66 0.47 14.04 22.46
N GLN A 67 0.83 15.30 22.69
CA GLN A 67 0.54 16.00 23.95
C GLN A 67 -0.93 16.41 24.09
N HIS A 68 -1.71 16.38 23.00
CA HIS A 68 -3.12 16.80 22.96
C HIS A 68 -4.08 15.61 22.94
N ASN A 69 -3.85 14.60 23.80
CA ASN A 69 -4.72 13.41 23.96
C ASN A 69 -4.97 12.61 22.65
N PHE A 70 -3.99 12.58 21.75
CA PHE A 70 -4.09 11.74 20.56
C PHE A 70 -4.18 10.26 20.94
N SER A 71 -5.15 9.55 20.37
CA SER A 71 -5.35 8.11 20.58
C SER A 71 -5.53 7.37 19.25
N PHE A 72 -5.28 6.06 19.25
CA PHE A 72 -5.56 5.22 18.09
C PHE A 72 -7.06 5.14 17.78
N GLU A 73 -7.91 5.24 18.79
CA GLU A 73 -9.35 5.35 18.60
C GLU A 73 -9.73 6.62 17.82
N PHE A 74 -9.15 7.77 18.17
CA PHE A 74 -9.30 9.00 17.42
C PHE A 74 -8.83 8.84 15.97
N LEU A 75 -7.63 8.26 15.77
CA LEU A 75 -7.08 8.04 14.44
C LEU A 75 -7.97 7.11 13.60
N GLY A 76 -8.45 6.01 14.18
CA GLY A 76 -9.37 5.09 13.52
C GLY A 76 -10.67 5.77 13.10
N ASN A 77 -11.30 6.53 14.00
CA ASN A 77 -12.52 7.27 13.72
C ASN A 77 -12.33 8.35 12.66
N ALA A 78 -11.19 9.05 12.69
CA ALA A 78 -10.83 10.05 11.68
C ALA A 78 -10.64 9.40 10.30
N ILE A 79 -9.85 8.33 10.21
CA ILE A 79 -9.68 7.56 8.97
C ILE A 79 -11.03 7.07 8.46
N PHE A 80 -11.87 6.53 9.35
CA PHE A 80 -13.20 6.06 9.01
C PHE A 80 -14.06 7.15 8.36
N HIS A 81 -14.14 8.32 9.00
CA HIS A 81 -14.89 9.46 8.49
C HIS A 81 -14.36 9.96 7.15
N LEU A 82 -13.04 10.07 7.00
CA LEU A 82 -12.42 10.56 5.77
C LEU A 82 -12.67 9.60 4.59
N TYR A 83 -12.60 8.29 4.82
CA TYR A 83 -12.93 7.29 3.80
C TYR A 83 -14.41 7.32 3.43
N HIS A 84 -15.30 7.41 4.41
CA HIS A 84 -16.74 7.51 4.14
C HIS A 84 -17.08 8.79 3.37
N GLN A 85 -16.48 9.92 3.73
CA GLN A 85 -16.68 11.20 3.03
C GLN A 85 -16.20 11.15 1.58
N LYS A 86 -15.05 10.53 1.31
CA LYS A 86 -14.46 10.51 -0.03
C LYS A 86 -15.02 9.38 -0.91
N PHE A 87 -15.35 8.24 -0.32
CA PHE A 87 -15.63 6.99 -1.05
C PHE A 87 -16.91 6.29 -0.57
N GLY A 88 -17.81 6.95 0.16
CA GLY A 88 -19.01 6.32 0.74
C GLY A 88 -19.88 5.54 -0.26
N ASN A 89 -19.90 5.96 -1.53
CA ASN A 89 -20.64 5.26 -2.59
C ASN A 89 -19.97 3.95 -3.05
N LEU A 90 -18.69 3.75 -2.74
CA LEU A 90 -17.89 2.59 -3.14
C LEU A 90 -17.65 1.61 -1.98
N ILE A 91 -17.80 2.09 -0.74
CA ILE A 91 -17.47 1.33 0.48
C ILE A 91 -18.77 0.87 1.12
N LYS A 92 -19.08 -0.44 1.00
CA LYS A 92 -20.26 -1.03 1.65
C LYS A 92 -20.05 -1.33 3.13
N ALA A 93 -18.82 -1.65 3.52
CA ALA A 93 -18.42 -1.89 4.90
C ALA A 93 -16.94 -1.48 5.04
N MET A 94 -16.54 -1.10 6.26
CA MET A 94 -15.16 -0.78 6.61
C MET A 94 -14.93 -1.08 8.09
N GLU A 95 -13.85 -1.80 8.36
CA GLU A 95 -13.38 -2.09 9.71
C GLU A 95 -11.91 -1.70 9.79
N ILE A 96 -11.52 -1.10 10.92
CA ILE A 96 -10.17 -0.63 11.21
C ILE A 96 -9.69 -1.31 12.48
N PHE A 97 -8.57 -2.01 12.36
CA PHE A 97 -7.86 -2.60 13.49
C PHE A 97 -6.53 -1.86 13.68
N PHE A 98 -6.06 -1.77 14.92
CA PHE A 98 -4.69 -1.38 15.25
C PHE A 98 -4.13 -2.48 16.14
N ILE A 99 -2.97 -3.02 15.78
CA ILE A 99 -2.33 -4.13 16.50
C ILE A 99 -0.95 -3.65 16.92
N ASN A 100 -0.74 -3.41 18.22
CA ASN A 100 0.49 -2.80 18.75
C ASN A 100 1.22 -3.63 19.83
N THR A 101 0.61 -4.69 20.36
CA THR A 101 1.08 -5.34 21.61
C THR A 101 1.29 -6.85 21.51
N TYR A 102 0.71 -7.51 20.52
CA TYR A 102 0.77 -8.97 20.39
C TYR A 102 1.69 -9.38 19.24
N THR A 103 2.98 -9.55 19.55
CA THR A 103 4.02 -9.94 18.57
C THR A 103 3.67 -11.24 17.83
N ASP A 104 3.00 -12.18 18.49
CA ASP A 104 2.61 -13.46 17.89
C ASP A 104 1.48 -13.27 16.88
N SER A 105 0.50 -12.41 17.20
CA SER A 105 -0.57 -12.05 16.27
C SER A 105 -0.02 -11.29 15.06
N ILE A 106 0.99 -10.43 15.28
CA ILE A 106 1.72 -9.74 14.21
C ILE A 106 2.39 -10.75 13.28
N GLY A 107 3.05 -11.78 13.83
CA GLY A 107 3.71 -12.83 13.05
C GLY A 107 2.73 -13.60 12.15
N HIS A 108 1.64 -14.09 12.72
CA HIS A 108 0.59 -14.76 11.95
C HIS A 108 -0.03 -13.85 10.87
N PHE A 109 -0.21 -12.58 11.19
CA PHE A 109 -0.74 -11.63 10.23
C PHE A 109 0.24 -11.39 9.07
N LYS A 110 1.54 -11.33 9.37
CA LYS A 110 2.59 -11.23 8.35
C LYS A 110 2.57 -12.45 7.42
N GLU A 111 2.37 -13.66 7.94
CA GLU A 111 2.24 -14.88 7.12
C GLU A 111 1.06 -14.80 6.15
N ILE A 112 -0.15 -14.49 6.65
CA ILE A 112 -1.35 -14.33 5.82
C ILE A 112 -1.14 -13.22 4.77
N SER A 113 -0.51 -12.11 5.19
CA SER A 113 -0.23 -11.00 4.29
C SER A 113 0.76 -11.32 3.18
N SER A 114 1.69 -12.23 3.45
CA SER A 114 2.74 -12.61 2.51
C SER A 114 2.16 -13.31 1.29
N GLU A 115 1.11 -14.12 1.48
CA GLU A 115 0.42 -14.81 0.40
C GLU A 115 -0.31 -13.81 -0.51
N ILE A 116 -1.06 -12.88 0.07
CA ILE A 116 -1.74 -11.80 -0.66
C ILE A 116 -0.72 -10.95 -1.43
N THR A 117 0.39 -10.60 -0.78
CA THR A 117 1.48 -9.82 -1.39
C THR A 117 2.12 -10.59 -2.56
N ALA A 118 2.34 -11.89 -2.42
CA ALA A 118 2.86 -12.74 -3.48
C ALA A 118 1.91 -12.83 -4.68
N GLN A 119 0.60 -12.89 -4.45
CA GLN A 119 -0.40 -12.85 -5.52
C GLN A 119 -0.36 -11.51 -6.27
N PHE A 120 -0.26 -10.38 -5.56
CA PHE A 120 -0.09 -9.07 -6.20
C PHE A 120 1.22 -8.99 -7.00
N ALA A 121 2.33 -9.52 -6.47
CA ALA A 121 3.60 -9.58 -7.17
C ALA A 121 3.50 -10.39 -8.47
N LYS A 122 2.79 -11.53 -8.46
CA LYS A 122 2.52 -12.34 -9.66
C LYS A 122 1.70 -11.56 -10.69
N LYS A 123 0.59 -10.93 -10.28
CA LYS A 123 -0.24 -10.09 -11.17
C LYS A 123 0.57 -8.95 -11.78
N TRP A 124 1.38 -8.27 -10.97
CA TRP A 124 2.21 -7.16 -11.44
C TRP A 124 3.29 -7.62 -12.42
N LYS A 125 3.94 -8.77 -12.15
CA LYS A 125 4.89 -9.38 -13.07
C LYS A 125 4.24 -9.74 -14.40
N ALA A 126 3.04 -10.34 -14.39
CA ALA A 126 2.30 -10.65 -15.61
C ALA A 126 1.99 -9.39 -16.44
N LYS A 127 1.55 -8.30 -15.78
CA LYS A 127 1.30 -7.01 -16.44
C LYS A 127 2.57 -6.42 -17.07
N ILE A 128 3.71 -6.53 -16.39
CA ILE A 128 5.01 -6.09 -16.92
C ILE A 128 5.42 -6.92 -18.14
N GLU A 129 5.28 -8.25 -18.09
CA GLU A 129 5.61 -9.12 -19.23
C GLU A 129 4.72 -8.84 -20.45
N GLU A 130 3.43 -8.58 -20.23
CA GLU A 130 2.53 -8.14 -21.31
C GLU A 130 2.96 -6.80 -21.90
N TRP A 131 3.38 -5.85 -21.05
CA TRP A 131 3.84 -4.54 -21.51
C TRP A 131 5.13 -4.64 -22.34
N LYS A 132 6.08 -5.51 -21.93
CA LYS A 132 7.30 -5.78 -22.71
C LYS A 132 7.01 -6.27 -24.13
N LYS A 133 6.02 -7.17 -24.29
CA LYS A 133 5.60 -7.65 -25.62
C LYS A 133 5.09 -6.54 -26.53
N ARG A 134 4.49 -5.49 -25.97
CA ARG A 134 3.99 -4.34 -26.75
C ARG A 134 5.08 -3.36 -27.16
N VAL A 135 6.23 -3.36 -26.48
CA VAL A 135 7.33 -2.40 -26.69
C VAL A 135 8.47 -3.02 -27.52
N ASP A 136 8.31 -4.25 -28.01
CA ASP A 136 9.32 -5.01 -28.78
C ASP A 136 10.72 -4.99 -28.13
N CYS A 137 10.74 -4.91 -26.79
CA CYS A 137 11.95 -4.74 -25.98
C CYS A 137 12.90 -5.96 -26.04
N GLU A 138 12.52 -7.02 -26.73
CA GLU A 138 13.32 -8.22 -26.92
C GLU A 138 14.50 -7.99 -27.87
N TYR A 139 14.40 -7.00 -28.77
CA TYR A 139 15.45 -6.71 -29.73
C TYR A 139 16.30 -5.50 -29.34
N ALA A 140 17.63 -5.62 -29.51
CA ALA A 140 18.59 -4.56 -29.19
C ALA A 140 18.33 -3.25 -29.98
N TRP A 141 17.78 -3.35 -31.19
CA TRP A 141 17.43 -2.19 -32.02
C TRP A 141 16.20 -1.44 -31.50
N ALA A 142 15.28 -2.10 -30.80
CA ALA A 142 14.08 -1.46 -30.25
C ALA A 142 14.43 -0.40 -29.19
N CYS A 143 15.48 -0.64 -28.40
CA CYS A 143 16.00 0.35 -27.45
C CYS A 143 16.55 1.61 -28.13
N GLN A 144 16.96 1.56 -29.40
CA GLN A 144 17.50 2.72 -30.12
C GLN A 144 16.41 3.72 -30.52
N ILE A 145 15.19 3.23 -30.77
CA ILE A 145 14.04 4.04 -31.18
C ILE A 145 13.00 4.24 -30.07
N CYS A 146 13.23 3.64 -28.89
CA CYS A 146 12.28 3.67 -27.80
C CYS A 146 12.21 5.07 -27.16
N PRO A 147 11.02 5.71 -27.11
CA PRO A 147 10.86 7.02 -26.47
C PRO A 147 11.06 6.97 -24.94
N TYR A 148 11.06 5.78 -24.34
CA TYR A 148 11.27 5.57 -22.91
C TYR A 148 12.71 5.17 -22.55
N ARG A 149 13.64 5.22 -23.50
CA ARG A 149 15.02 4.75 -23.34
C ARG A 149 15.70 5.34 -22.10
N GLU A 150 15.72 6.67 -21.97
CA GLU A 150 16.38 7.36 -20.85
C GLU A 150 15.79 6.97 -19.50
N ASN A 151 14.46 6.98 -19.38
CA ASN A 151 13.75 6.56 -18.16
C ASN A 151 14.07 5.10 -17.79
N CYS A 152 14.15 4.21 -18.79
CA CYS A 152 14.49 2.80 -18.58
C CYS A 152 15.92 2.63 -18.04
N TYR A 153 16.90 3.36 -18.59
CA TYR A 153 18.27 3.34 -18.07
C TYR A 153 18.36 3.91 -16.65
N TYR A 154 17.69 5.03 -16.37
CA TYR A 154 17.64 5.60 -15.04
C TYR A 154 17.09 4.61 -14.01
N VAL A 155 15.98 3.92 -14.32
CA VAL A 155 15.42 2.89 -13.45
C VAL A 155 16.41 1.73 -13.24
N LYS A 156 17.11 1.29 -14.29
CA LYS A 156 18.16 0.25 -14.16
C LYS A 156 19.27 0.68 -13.21
N GLU A 157 19.78 1.89 -13.34
CA GLU A 157 20.81 2.42 -12.43
C GLU A 157 20.35 2.45 -10.98
N VAL A 158 19.11 2.88 -10.73
CA VAL A 158 18.52 2.87 -9.38
C VAL A 158 18.41 1.45 -8.83
N LEU A 159 18.04 0.47 -9.66
CA LEU A 159 17.95 -0.93 -9.25
C LEU A 159 19.32 -1.52 -8.89
N ILE A 160 20.37 -1.23 -9.68
CA ILE A 160 21.74 -1.66 -9.40
C ILE A 160 22.21 -1.08 -8.05
N LYS A 161 22.05 0.24 -7.86
CA LYS A 161 22.43 0.90 -6.60
C LYS A 161 21.69 0.32 -5.39
N ARG A 162 20.42 -0.07 -5.55
CA ARG A 162 19.65 -0.72 -4.47
C ARG A 162 20.17 -2.10 -4.12
N GLU A 163 20.62 -2.87 -5.10
CA GLU A 163 21.20 -4.19 -4.87
C GLU A 163 22.57 -4.10 -4.20
N GLU A 164 23.37 -3.07 -4.54
CA GLU A 164 24.64 -2.77 -3.89
C GLU A 164 24.46 -2.34 -2.42
N LEU A 165 23.43 -1.53 -2.12
CA LEU A 165 23.12 -1.08 -0.75
C LEU A 165 22.47 -2.17 0.13
N GLY A 166 21.94 -3.24 -0.48
CA GLY A 166 21.34 -4.37 0.22
C GLY A 166 22.29 -5.51 0.54
N LYS A 167 23.57 -5.40 0.13
CA LYS A 167 24.69 -6.26 0.54
C LYS A 167 25.46 -5.60 1.68
#